data_AF-A0A438CE88-F1
#
_entry.id   AF-A0A438CE88-F1
#
_cell.length_a   1.000
_cell.length_b   1.000
_cell.length_c   1.000
_cell.angle_alpha   90.00
_cell.angle_beta   90.00
_cell.angle_gamma   90.00
#
_symmetry.space_group_name_H-M   'P 1'
#
loop_
_entity.id
_entity.type
_entity.pdbx_description
1 polymer ?
#
loop_
_entity_poly.entity_id
_entity_poly.type
_entity_poly.pdbx_seq_one_letter_code
_entity_poly.pdbx_strand_id
1 'polypeptide(L)' 'MKQGDLAVTQCFNNLKTLWHELDLVSDVEWRCPTESVKYQQMLEKDRVIDFLAGLNREFDDVRGPLRRPNKTFAITL' A
#
# COMPACT_ATOMS: atom_id res chain seq x y z
N MET A 1 4.69 -8.22 -0.24
CA MET A 1 4.26 -9.48 0.42
C MET A 1 3.33 -10.24 -0.51
N LYS A 2 3.39 -11.58 -0.53
CA LYS A 2 2.45 -12.42 -1.29
C LYS A 2 1.61 -13.23 -0.30
N GLN A 3 0.35 -13.49 -0.64
CA GLN A 3 -0.58 -14.24 0.22
C GLN A 3 -0.06 -15.66 0.49
N GLY A 4 0.31 -16.41 -0.56
CA GLY A 4 0.77 -17.79 -0.41
C GLY A 4 -0.31 -18.65 0.26
N ASP A 5 0.06 -19.40 1.29
CA ASP A 5 -0.86 -20.27 2.06
C ASP A 5 -1.58 -19.52 3.19
N LEU A 6 -1.30 -18.23 3.39
CA LEU A 6 -1.94 -17.44 4.43
C LEU A 6 -3.39 -17.11 4.07
N ALA A 7 -4.25 -17.03 5.09
CA ALA A 7 -5.58 -16.45 4.91
C ALA A 7 -5.46 -14.98 4.49
N VAL A 8 -6.38 -14.51 3.65
CA VAL A 8 -6.42 -13.13 3.16
C VAL A 8 -6.38 -12.12 4.31
N THR A 9 -7.13 -12.39 5.39
CA THR A 9 -7.15 -11.55 6.60
C THR A 9 -5.79 -11.50 7.31
N GLN A 10 -5.08 -12.63 7.41
CA GLN A 10 -3.74 -12.68 8.00
C GLN A 10 -2.74 -11.90 7.13
N CYS A 11 -2.84 -12.04 5.81
CA CYS A 11 -2.01 -11.29 4.86
C CYS A 11 -2.21 -9.77 5.03
N PHE A 12 -3.47 -9.33 5.12
CA PHE A 12 -3.81 -7.93 5.34
C PHE A 12 -3.30 -7.41 6.68
N ASN A 13 -3.46 -8.17 7.77
CA ASN A 13 -3.00 -7.77 9.09
C ASN A 13 -1.48 -7.60 9.14
N ASN A 14 -0.72 -8.52 8.53
CA ASN A 14 0.73 -8.42 8.48
C ASN A 14 1.18 -7.18 7.68
N LEU A 15 0.56 -6.92 6.52
CA LEU A 15 0.82 -5.71 5.74
C LEU A 15 0.47 -4.43 6.52
N LYS A 16 -0.65 -4.44 7.24
CA LYS A 16 -1.07 -3.32 8.09
C LYS A 16 -0.06 -3.03 9.20
N THR A 17 0.50 -4.06 9.84
CA THR A 17 1.56 -3.89 10.84
C THR A 17 2.80 -3.22 10.23
N LEU A 18 3.27 -3.72 9.07
CA LEU A 18 4.42 -3.12 8.37
C LEU A 18 4.19 -1.66 7.97
N TRP A 19 2.99 -1.34 7.47
CA TRP A 19 2.62 0.04 7.15
C TRP A 19 2.61 0.93 8.38
N HIS A 20 2.13 0.42 9.51
CA HIS A 20 2.12 1.17 10.77
C HIS A 20 3.55 1.43 11.29
N GLU A 21 4.44 0.44 11.19
CA GLU A 21 5.86 0.61 11.53
C GLU A 21 6.54 1.66 10.62
N LEU A 22 6.24 1.63 9.31
CA LEU A 22 6.73 2.64 8.37
C LEU A 22 6.21 4.03 8.70
N ASP A 23 4.93 4.16 9.04
CA ASP A 23 4.32 5.44 9.43
C ASP A 23 4.95 6.00 10.71
N LEU A 24 5.36 5.15 11.65
CA LEU A 24 6.00 5.56 12.89
C LEU A 24 7.43 6.10 12.67
N VAL A 25 8.15 5.54 11.70
CA VAL A 25 9.53 5.95 11.35
C VAL A 25 9.53 7.14 10.37
N SER A 26 8.42 7.35 9.66
CA SER A 26 8.27 8.41 8.66
C SER A 26 8.01 9.77 9.31
N ASP A 27 9.08 10.50 9.63
CA ASP A 27 8.98 11.88 10.13
C ASP A 27 8.92 12.88 8.96
N VAL A 28 7.73 13.02 8.36
CA VAL A 28 7.52 13.97 7.25
C VAL A 28 6.86 15.23 7.78
N GLU A 29 7.65 16.31 7.84
CA GLU A 29 7.14 17.65 8.13
C GLU A 29 6.39 18.22 6.92
N TRP A 30 5.06 18.28 7.02
CA TRP A 30 4.22 18.87 5.99
C TRP A 30 4.06 20.38 6.21
N ARG A 31 4.50 21.18 5.24
CA ARG A 31 4.32 22.65 5.27
C ARG A 31 2.87 23.07 5.02
N CYS A 32 2.09 22.22 4.33
CA CYS A 32 0.72 22.50 3.94
C CYS A 32 -0.21 21.34 4.37
N PRO A 33 -1.22 21.57 5.22
CA PRO A 33 -2.18 20.54 5.64
C PRO A 33 -2.98 19.93 4.47
N THR A 34 -3.19 20.69 3.40
CA THR A 34 -3.90 20.17 2.21
C THR A 34 -3.06 19.16 1.44
N GLU A 35 -1.73 19.33 1.42
CA GLU A 35 -0.82 18.41 0.75
C GLU A 35 -0.66 17.12 1.56
N SER A 36 -0.61 17.21 2.90
CA SER A 36 -0.56 16.03 3.75
C SER A 36 -1.79 15.14 3.59
N VAL A 37 -3.00 15.73 3.55
CA VAL A 37 -4.25 14.99 3.33
C VAL A 37 -4.25 14.31 1.95
N LYS A 38 -3.83 15.02 0.90
CA LYS A 38 -3.73 14.43 -0.45
C LYS A 38 -2.74 13.28 -0.49
N TYR A 39 -1.58 13.44 0.15
CA TYR A 39 -0.57 12.39 0.23
C TYR A 39 -1.09 11.17 0.99
N GLN A 40 -1.73 11.36 2.14
CA GLN A 40 -2.34 10.26 2.90
C GLN A 40 -3.39 9.50 2.07
N GLN A 41 -4.25 10.20 1.32
CA GLN A 41 -5.22 9.56 0.42
C GLN A 41 -4.56 8.76 -0.70
N MET A 42 -3.44 9.26 -1.24
CA MET A 42 -2.65 8.53 -2.23
C MET A 42 -1.99 7.30 -1.61
N LEU A 43 -1.36 7.45 -0.45
CA LEU A 43 -0.70 6.37 0.27
C LEU A 43 -1.67 5.23 0.62
N GLU A 44 -2.88 5.54 1.08
CA GLU A 44 -3.90 4.52 1.35
C GLU A 44 -4.34 3.78 0.08
N LYS A 45 -4.47 4.49 -1.05
CA LYS A 45 -4.70 3.84 -2.36
C LYS A 45 -3.53 2.95 -2.79
N ASP A 46 -2.31 3.38 -2.50
CA ASP A 46 -1.08 2.62 -2.77
C ASP A 46 -1.06 1.31 -1.98
N ARG A 47 -1.34 1.39 -0.68
CA ARG A 47 -1.46 0.24 0.21
C ARG A 47 -2.50 -0.77 -0.25
N VAL A 48 -3.69 -0.31 -0.63
CA VAL A 48 -4.76 -1.19 -1.14
C VAL A 48 -4.35 -1.88 -2.44
N ILE A 49 -3.71 -1.15 -3.36
CA ILE A 49 -3.26 -1.74 -4.62
C ILE A 49 -2.15 -2.76 -4.40
N ASP A 50 -1.19 -2.48 -3.52
CA ASP A 50 -0.11 -3.42 -3.17
C ASP A 50 -0.66 -4.68 -2.49
N PHE A 51 -1.64 -4.54 -1.61
CA PHE A 51 -2.34 -5.67 -1.01
C PHE A 51 -3.01 -6.55 -2.07
N LEU A 52 -3.80 -5.95 -2.97
CA LEU A 52 -4.50 -6.68 -4.03
C LEU A 52 -3.51 -7.33 -5.01
N ALA A 53 -2.41 -6.67 -5.37
CA ALA A 53 -1.34 -7.27 -6.18
C ALA A 53 -0.62 -8.44 -5.47
N GLY A 54 -0.70 -8.49 -4.14
CA GLY A 54 -0.18 -9.55 -3.29
C GLY A 54 -1.06 -10.81 -3.21
N LEU A 55 -2.33 -10.73 -3.58
CA LEU A 55 -3.28 -11.84 -3.48
C LEU A 55 -3.03 -12.95 -4.50
N ASN A 56 -3.46 -14.16 -4.14
CA ASN A 56 -3.41 -15.32 -5.02
C ASN A 56 -4.27 -15.12 -6.27
N ARG A 57 -4.00 -15.90 -7.33
CA ARG A 57 -4.72 -15.84 -8.61
C ARG A 57 -6.23 -16.13 -8.51
N GLU A 58 -6.65 -16.79 -7.43
CA GLU A 58 -8.05 -17.04 -7.10
C GLU A 58 -8.87 -15.75 -6.96
N PHE A 59 -8.18 -14.62 -6.74
CA PHE A 59 -8.77 -13.29 -6.60
C PHE A 59 -8.52 -12.41 -7.84
N ASP A 60 -8.22 -12.99 -9.01
CA ASP A 60 -7.91 -12.20 -10.21
C ASP A 60 -9.08 -11.31 -10.68
N ASP A 61 -10.32 -11.72 -10.44
CA ASP A 61 -11.53 -10.91 -10.72
C ASP A 61 -11.53 -9.55 -9.97
N VAL A 62 -10.95 -9.53 -8.76
CA VAL A 62 -10.81 -8.31 -7.95
C VAL A 62 -9.48 -7.58 -8.21
N ARG A 63 -8.49 -8.25 -8.83
CA ARG A 63 -7.16 -7.68 -9.16
C ARG A 63 -7.12 -6.98 -10.52
N GLY A 64 -7.90 -7.46 -11.48
CA GLY A 64 -7.84 -7.08 -12.90
C GLY A 64 -7.85 -5.57 -13.21
N PRO A 65 -8.69 -4.75 -12.56
CA PRO A 65 -8.80 -3.32 -12.90
C PRO A 65 -7.65 -2.43 -12.40
N LEU A 66 -6.79 -2.89 -11.48
CA LEU A 66 -5.97 -2.02 -10.62
C LEU A 66 -4.47 -2.02 -10.95
N ARG A 67 -4.06 -2.59 -12.09
CA ARG A 67 -2.66 -2.61 -12.51
C ARG A 67 -2.14 -1.18 -12.71
N ARG A 68 -1.26 -0.74 -11.80
CA ARG A 68 -0.58 0.57 -11.91
C ARG A 68 0.27 0.62 -13.18
N PRO A 69 0.24 1.72 -13.95
CA PRO A 69 1.36 2.04 -14.81
C PRO A 69 2.58 2.32 -13.93
N ASN A 70 3.72 1.72 -14.29
CA ASN A 70 5.01 1.84 -13.61
C ASN A 70 5.31 3.32 -13.30
N LYS A 71 5.35 3.69 -12.02
CA LYS A 71 5.84 4.99 -11.59
C LYS A 71 7.04 4.75 -10.69
N THR A 72 8.22 4.99 -11.25
CA THR A 72 9.46 5.18 -10.51
C THR A 72 9.27 6.37 -9.57
N PHE A 73 8.94 6.10 -8.31
CA PHE A 73 9.11 7.11 -7.27
C PHE A 73 10.57 6.99 -6.82
N ALA A 74 11.39 7.89 -7.35
CA ALA A 74 12.69 8.17 -6.75
C ALA A 74 12.42 8.62 -5.31
N ILE A 75 12.73 7.75 -4.35
CA ILE A 75 12.94 8.15 -2.97
C ILE A 75 14.30 8.84 -3.01
N THR A 76 14.30 10.16 -3.23
CA THR A 76 15.49 10.97 -2.97
C THR A 76 15.56 11.13 -1.46
N LEU A 77 16.49 10.41 -0.83
CA LEU A 77 16.98 10.66 0.53
C LEU A 77 17.67 12.01 0.62
#